data_AF-A0A916BYH7-F1
#
_entry.id   AF-A0A916BYH7-F1
#
_cell.length_a   1.000
_cell.length_b   1.000
_cell.length_c   1.000
_cell.angle_alpha   90.00
_cell.angle_beta   90.00
_cell.angle_gamma   90.00
#
_symmetry.space_group_name_H-M   'P 1'
#
loop_
_entity.id
_entity.type
_entity.pdbx_description
1 polymer ?
#
loop_
_entity_poly.entity_id
_entity_poly.type
_entity_poly.pdbx_seq_one_letter_code
_entity_poly.pdbx_strand_id
1 'polypeptide(L)'
;MPHITEAQFRERFTPLYFAGQDLPKKPFERQIVLISAILGLDPARVYSESEFNGELQKWVLLFGRRYNLDHVTLRRYLIDERYIVRDNAGSAYQLAARETLPYTFEATLQHLDLAALIAEAQAARELKKQQYLKKTA
;
A
#
# COMPACT_ATOMS: atom_id res chain seq x y z
N MET A 1 -7.43 -5.20 -17.72
CA MET A 1 -6.56 -5.12 -16.54
C MET A 1 -7.17 -5.95 -15.43
N PRO A 2 -6.37 -6.56 -14.54
CA PRO A 2 -6.90 -7.20 -13.34
C PRO A 2 -7.57 -6.14 -12.45
N HIS A 3 -8.63 -6.55 -11.75
CA HIS A 3 -9.38 -5.72 -10.83
C HIS A 3 -9.23 -6.26 -9.41
N ILE A 4 -8.91 -5.39 -8.46
CA ILE A 4 -8.73 -5.72 -7.06
C ILE A 4 -9.92 -5.20 -6.28
N THR A 5 -10.71 -6.12 -5.71
CA THR A 5 -11.82 -5.76 -4.83
C THR A 5 -11.31 -5.41 -3.43
N GLU A 6 -12.10 -4.67 -2.66
CA GLU A 6 -11.76 -4.36 -1.28
C GLU A 6 -11.57 -5.62 -0.44
N ALA A 7 -12.43 -6.63 -0.64
CA ALA A 7 -12.32 -7.91 0.05
C ALA A 7 -10.99 -8.64 -0.26
N GLN A 8 -10.61 -8.69 -1.53
CA GLN A 8 -9.33 -9.28 -1.97
C GLN A 8 -8.14 -8.50 -1.38
N PHE A 9 -8.21 -7.17 -1.41
CA PHE A 9 -7.16 -6.33 -0.85
C PHE A 9 -7.00 -6.58 0.65
N ARG A 10 -8.08 -6.56 1.43
CA ARG A 10 -8.07 -6.83 2.88
C ARG A 10 -7.51 -8.23 3.20
N GLU A 11 -7.93 -9.24 2.44
CA GLU A 11 -7.45 -10.62 2.60
C GLU A 11 -5.93 -10.73 2.38
N ARG A 12 -5.37 -9.93 1.48
CA ARG A 12 -3.96 -10.06 1.05
C ARG A 12 -3.01 -9.10 1.75
N PHE A 13 -3.42 -7.84 1.97
CA PHE A 13 -2.56 -6.83 2.55
C PHE A 13 -2.12 -7.20 3.98
N THR A 14 -3.04 -7.72 4.79
CA THR A 14 -2.78 -8.06 6.18
C THR A 14 -1.72 -9.16 6.34
N PRO A 15 -1.85 -10.35 5.69
CA PRO A 15 -0.78 -11.34 5.69
C PRO A 15 0.55 -10.81 5.14
N LEU A 16 0.53 -10.00 4.07
CA LEU A 16 1.73 -9.41 3.48
C LEU A 16 2.45 -8.48 4.46
N TYR A 17 1.70 -7.66 5.20
CA TYR A 17 2.26 -6.77 6.21
C TYR A 17 2.95 -7.55 7.34
N PHE A 18 2.33 -8.61 7.86
CA PHE A 18 2.92 -9.42 8.94
C PHE A 18 4.06 -10.32 8.48
N ALA A 19 4.04 -10.78 7.22
CA ALA A 19 5.11 -11.57 6.63
C ALA A 19 6.25 -10.71 6.05
N GLY A 20 6.05 -9.39 5.99
CA GLY A 20 6.97 -8.45 5.34
C GLY A 20 8.38 -8.52 5.89
N GLN A 21 9.33 -8.68 4.98
CA GLN A 21 10.77 -8.47 5.19
C GLN A 21 11.33 -7.56 4.09
N ASP A 22 10.91 -7.80 2.85
CA ASP A 22 11.19 -6.99 1.66
C ASP A 22 9.91 -6.81 0.81
N LEU A 23 9.97 -5.97 -0.21
CA LEU A 23 8.91 -5.84 -1.20
C LEU A 23 8.60 -7.20 -1.88
N PRO A 24 7.32 -7.61 -2.01
CA PRO A 24 6.98 -8.91 -2.58
C PRO A 24 7.49 -9.10 -4.01
N LYS A 25 8.06 -10.29 -4.29
CA LYS A 25 8.55 -10.66 -5.63
C LYS A 25 7.41 -10.99 -6.59
N LYS A 26 6.32 -11.57 -6.07
CA LYS A 26 5.15 -11.92 -6.89
C LYS A 26 4.45 -10.64 -7.36
N PRO A 27 4.15 -10.50 -8.67
CA PRO A 27 3.55 -9.28 -9.21
C PRO A 27 2.29 -8.85 -8.46
N PHE A 28 1.31 -9.74 -8.30
CA PHE A 28 0.04 -9.41 -7.65
C PHE A 28 0.21 -8.90 -6.21
N GLU A 29 1.01 -9.60 -5.40
CA GLU A 29 1.28 -9.21 -4.00
C GLU A 29 2.02 -7.86 -3.92
N ARG A 30 2.94 -7.60 -4.85
CA ARG A 30 3.62 -6.30 -4.95
C ARG A 30 2.63 -5.18 -5.22
N GLN A 31 1.67 -5.39 -6.12
CA GLN A 31 0.67 -4.37 -6.43
C GLN A 31 -0.25 -4.07 -5.26
N ILE A 32 -0.58 -5.05 -4.41
CA ILE A 32 -1.32 -4.80 -3.18
C ILE A 32 -0.56 -3.79 -2.28
N VAL A 33 0.76 -3.97 -2.13
CA VAL A 33 1.60 -3.05 -1.34
C VAL A 33 1.66 -1.67 -2.01
N LEU A 34 1.90 -1.60 -3.31
CA LEU A 34 2.00 -0.32 -4.03
C LEU A 34 0.68 0.46 -4.04
N ILE A 35 -0.44 -0.21 -4.26
CA ILE A 35 -1.77 0.40 -4.19
C ILE A 35 -2.00 0.98 -2.80
N SER A 36 -1.65 0.24 -1.74
CA SER A 36 -1.80 0.74 -0.36
C SER A 36 -1.09 2.07 -0.11
N ALA A 37 0.01 2.34 -0.82
CA ALA A 37 0.77 3.58 -0.69
C ALA A 37 0.13 4.79 -1.40
N ILE A 38 -0.79 4.55 -2.34
CA ILE A 38 -1.44 5.60 -3.12
C ILE A 38 -2.91 5.83 -2.77
N LEU A 39 -3.51 4.99 -1.90
CA LEU A 39 -4.93 5.13 -1.52
C LEU A 39 -5.25 6.48 -0.85
N GLY A 40 -4.27 7.08 -0.16
CA GLY A 40 -4.41 8.38 0.49
C GLY A 40 -4.17 9.59 -0.43
N LEU A 41 -3.83 9.36 -1.71
CA LEU A 41 -3.57 10.44 -2.66
C LEU A 41 -4.85 10.81 -3.42
N ASP A 42 -5.09 12.12 -3.53
CA ASP A 42 -6.12 12.68 -4.39
C ASP A 42 -5.76 12.51 -5.88
N PRO A 43 -6.58 11.81 -6.69
CA PRO A 43 -6.33 11.59 -8.12
C PRO A 43 -6.47 12.85 -8.97
N ALA A 44 -7.17 13.89 -8.51
CA ALA A 44 -7.33 15.15 -9.25
C ALA A 44 -6.21 16.17 -8.94
N ARG A 45 -5.32 15.85 -7.99
CA ARG A 45 -4.28 16.76 -7.53
C ARG A 45 -2.94 16.47 -8.21
N VAL A 46 -2.28 17.56 -8.62
CA VAL A 46 -0.86 17.57 -8.96
C VAL A 46 -0.08 17.96 -7.71
N TYR A 47 0.89 17.14 -7.34
CA TYR A 47 1.77 17.32 -6.19
C TYR A 47 3.12 17.84 -6.67
N SER A 48 3.70 18.78 -5.94
CA SER A 48 5.13 19.05 -6.03
C SER A 48 5.95 17.85 -5.53
N GLU A 49 7.23 17.78 -5.89
CA GLU A 49 8.15 16.76 -5.37
C GLU A 49 8.12 16.69 -3.84
N SER A 50 8.16 17.83 -3.15
CA SER A 50 8.16 17.90 -1.69
C SER A 50 6.86 17.39 -1.07
N GLU A 51 5.72 17.74 -1.64
CA GLU A 51 4.41 17.28 -1.13
C GLU A 51 4.26 15.78 -1.34
N PHE A 52 4.60 15.31 -2.54
CA PHE A 52 4.52 13.89 -2.88
C PHE A 52 5.42 13.04 -1.99
N ASN A 53 6.67 13.47 -1.79
CA ASN A 53 7.59 12.81 -0.87
C ASN A 53 7.06 12.82 0.57
N GLY A 54 6.41 13.90 1.00
CA GLY A 54 5.77 13.99 2.31
C GLY A 54 4.66 12.94 2.50
N GLU A 55 3.79 12.75 1.52
CA GLU A 55 2.74 11.71 1.58
C GLU A 55 3.34 10.30 1.61
N LEU A 56 4.35 10.03 0.77
CA LEU A 56 5.03 8.74 0.78
C LEU A 56 5.77 8.48 2.10
N GLN A 57 6.37 9.50 2.71
CA GLN A 57 7.01 9.38 4.02
C GLN A 57 6.01 8.99 5.10
N LYS A 58 4.81 9.58 5.13
CA LYS A 58 3.75 9.19 6.08
C LYS A 58 3.42 7.71 5.94
N TRP A 59 3.25 7.22 4.72
CA TRP A 59 2.99 5.80 4.48
C TRP A 59 4.18 4.92 4.92
N VAL A 60 5.42 5.31 4.58
CA VAL A 60 6.63 4.55 4.94
C VAL A 60 6.83 4.46 6.46
N LEU A 61 6.52 5.52 7.19
CA LEU A 61 6.62 5.54 8.66
C LEU A 61 5.70 4.50 9.30
N LEU A 62 4.51 4.29 8.74
CA LEU A 62 3.53 3.33 9.25
C LEU A 62 3.79 1.91 8.75
N PHE A 63 4.08 1.75 7.45
CA PHE A 63 4.09 0.44 6.79
C PHE A 63 5.42 0.08 6.12
N GLY A 64 6.16 1.07 5.63
CA GLY A 64 7.36 0.87 4.79
C GLY A 64 8.49 0.09 5.48
N ARG A 65 8.62 0.20 6.80
CA ARG A 65 9.63 -0.58 7.57
C ARG A 65 9.49 -2.10 7.40
N ARG A 66 8.28 -2.61 7.17
CA ARG A 66 8.05 -4.05 6.96
C ARG A 66 8.55 -4.53 5.61
N TYR A 67 8.74 -3.63 4.66
CA TYR A 67 9.10 -3.97 3.28
C TYR A 67 10.52 -3.50 2.93
N ASN A 68 11.28 -3.01 3.91
CA ASN A 68 12.59 -2.41 3.71
C ASN A 68 12.56 -1.29 2.65
N LEU A 69 11.49 -0.48 2.67
CA LEU A 69 11.29 0.62 1.73
C LEU A 69 11.49 1.97 2.42
N ASP A 70 12.27 2.83 1.78
CA ASP A 70 12.22 4.27 2.00
C ASP A 70 11.29 4.94 0.97
N HIS A 71 10.99 6.23 1.19
CA HIS A 71 10.08 6.98 0.32
C HIS A 71 10.64 7.19 -1.10
N VAL A 72 11.96 7.20 -1.28
CA VAL A 72 12.62 7.38 -2.59
C VAL A 72 12.47 6.11 -3.43
N THR A 73 12.70 4.97 -2.81
CA THR A 73 12.58 3.63 -3.39
C THR A 73 11.11 3.34 -3.70
N LEU A 74 10.21 3.64 -2.77
CA LEU A 74 8.76 3.54 -3.01
C LEU A 74 8.32 4.40 -4.20
N ARG A 75 8.77 5.66 -4.28
CA ARG A 75 8.49 6.54 -5.43
C ARG A 75 8.96 5.94 -6.75
N ARG A 76 10.17 5.38 -6.79
CA ARG A 76 10.70 4.72 -8.00
C ARG A 76 9.81 3.57 -8.43
N TYR A 77 9.44 2.68 -7.51
CA TYR A 77 8.52 1.58 -7.82
C TYR A 77 7.18 2.07 -8.34
N LEU A 78 6.60 3.12 -7.75
CA LEU A 78 5.31 3.67 -8.19
C LEU A 78 5.37 4.26 -9.61
N ILE A 79 6.51 4.85 -9.99
CA ILE A 79 6.74 5.36 -11.36
C ILE A 79 6.98 4.20 -12.33
N ASP A 80 7.87 3.27 -11.97
CA ASP A 80 8.24 2.13 -12.81
C ASP A 80 7.01 1.24 -13.11
N GLU A 81 6.14 1.06 -12.12
CA GLU A 81 4.88 0.31 -12.23
C GLU A 81 3.72 1.20 -12.74
N ARG A 82 3.98 2.45 -13.14
CA ARG A 82 3.03 3.37 -13.79
C ARG A 82 1.80 3.76 -12.97
N TYR A 83 1.89 3.75 -11.65
CA TYR A 83 0.87 4.33 -10.77
C TYR A 83 1.00 5.85 -10.67
N ILE A 84 2.21 6.36 -10.89
CA ILE A 84 2.52 7.79 -10.79
C ILE A 84 3.13 8.26 -12.10
N VAL A 85 2.61 9.37 -12.61
CA VAL A 85 3.18 10.10 -13.73
C VAL A 85 3.92 11.30 -13.18
N ARG A 86 5.11 11.57 -13.72
CA ARG A 86 5.88 12.78 -13.43
C ARG A 86 6.05 13.63 -14.69
N ASP A 87 6.21 14.93 -14.51
CA ASP A 87 6.65 15.80 -15.60
C ASP A 87 8.10 15.52 -16.02
N ASN A 88 8.51 16.06 -17.18
CA ASN A 88 9.88 15.87 -17.68
C ASN A 88 10.95 16.48 -16.77
N ALA A 89 10.59 17.52 -16.00
CA ALA A 89 11.48 18.18 -15.07
C ALA A 89 11.64 17.39 -13.75
N GLY A 90 10.74 16.45 -13.45
CA GLY A 90 10.70 15.73 -12.18
C GLY A 90 10.19 16.56 -11.00
N SER A 91 9.58 17.72 -11.26
CA SER A 91 9.06 18.66 -10.26
C SER A 91 7.61 18.41 -9.87
N ALA A 92 6.84 17.77 -10.74
CA ALA A 92 5.42 17.53 -10.55
C ALA A 92 5.08 16.04 -10.66
N TYR A 93 4.22 15.57 -9.77
CA TYR A 93 3.77 14.19 -9.65
C TYR A 93 2.24 14.15 -9.61
N GLN A 94 1.64 13.20 -10.31
CA GLN A 94 0.20 12.96 -10.29
C GLN A 94 -0.09 11.47 -10.35
N LEU A 95 -1.25 11.07 -9.83
CA LEU A 95 -1.74 9.71 -10.07
C LEU A 95 -1.97 9.50 -11.57
N ALA A 96 -1.56 8.34 -12.06
CA ALA A 96 -1.85 7.95 -13.42
C ALA A 96 -3.36 7.81 -13.62
N ALA A 97 -3.84 8.15 -14.82
CA ALA A 97 -5.25 8.04 -15.15
C ALA A 97 -5.71 6.58 -15.03
N ARG A 98 -6.96 6.38 -14.60
CA ARG A 98 -7.48 5.06 -14.19
C ARG A 98 -7.37 4.01 -15.29
N GLU A 99 -7.51 4.43 -16.54
CA GLU A 99 -7.39 3.64 -17.76
C GLU A 99 -5.95 3.19 -18.08
N THR A 100 -4.95 3.84 -17.50
CA THR A 100 -3.53 3.54 -17.71
C THR A 100 -2.89 2.71 -16.60
N LEU A 101 -3.60 2.52 -15.48
CA LEU A 101 -3.09 1.77 -14.33
C LEU A 101 -2.82 0.31 -14.71
N PRO A 102 -1.77 -0.34 -14.17
CA PRO A 102 -1.56 -1.76 -14.42
C PRO A 102 -2.67 -2.62 -13.78
N TYR A 103 -3.20 -2.16 -12.65
CA TYR A 103 -4.29 -2.79 -11.89
C TYR A 103 -5.33 -1.74 -11.55
N THR A 104 -6.59 -2.09 -11.76
CA THR A 104 -7.72 -1.29 -11.27
C THR A 104 -8.11 -1.77 -9.88
N PHE A 105 -8.74 -0.91 -9.09
CA PHE A 105 -9.20 -1.24 -7.76
C PHE A 105 -10.56 -0.59 -7.48
N GLU A 106 -11.31 -1.14 -6.52
CA GLU A 106 -12.58 -0.59 -6.07
C GLU A 106 -12.40 0.80 -5.46
N ALA A 107 -13.33 1.71 -5.73
CA ALA A 107 -13.26 3.08 -5.21
C ALA A 107 -13.36 3.12 -3.67
N THR A 108 -14.05 2.16 -3.06
CA THR A 108 -14.20 2.05 -1.61
C THR A 108 -12.86 1.89 -0.88
N LEU A 109 -11.82 1.39 -1.56
CA LEU A 109 -10.47 1.29 -1.01
C LEU A 109 -9.86 2.65 -0.64
N GLN A 110 -10.27 3.74 -1.28
CA GLN A 110 -9.79 5.09 -0.92
C GLN A 110 -10.22 5.51 0.49
N HIS A 111 -11.27 4.88 1.02
CA HIS A 111 -11.80 5.13 2.37
C HIS A 111 -11.35 4.09 3.38
N LEU A 112 -10.52 3.12 2.98
CA LEU A 112 -10.04 2.06 3.86
C LEU A 112 -8.97 2.61 4.81
N ASP A 113 -9.23 2.55 6.12
CA ASP A 113 -8.23 2.82 7.14
C ASP A 113 -7.28 1.60 7.27
N LEU A 114 -6.11 1.72 6.63
CA LEU A 114 -5.08 0.69 6.67
C LEU A 114 -4.51 0.47 8.07
N ALA A 115 -4.44 1.52 8.90
CA ALA A 115 -3.91 1.41 10.25
C ALA A 115 -4.88 0.63 11.15
N ALA A 116 -6.18 0.94 11.05
CA ALA A 116 -7.23 0.18 11.72
C ALA A 116 -7.25 -1.29 11.27
N LEU A 117 -7.16 -1.55 9.96
CA LEU A 117 -7.11 -2.91 9.42
C LEU A 117 -5.97 -3.75 10.02
N ILE A 118 -4.77 -3.16 10.13
CA ILE A 118 -3.62 -3.84 10.74
C ILE A 118 -3.80 -4.03 12.25
N ALA A 119 -4.34 -3.03 12.95
CA ALA A 119 -4.58 -3.11 14.39
C ALA A 119 -5.60 -4.22 14.73
N GLU A 120 -6.71 -4.30 14.00
CA GLU A 120 -7.72 -5.36 14.13
C GLU A 120 -7.11 -6.74 13.91
N ALA A 121 -6.32 -6.89 12.86
CA ALA A 121 -5.67 -8.15 12.55
C ALA A 121 -4.61 -8.55 13.60
N GLN A 122 -3.89 -7.58 14.16
CA GLN A 122 -2.95 -7.82 15.26
C GLN A 122 -3.68 -8.32 16.51
N ALA A 123 -4.80 -7.69 16.89
CA ALA A 123 -5.63 -8.12 18.02
C ALA A 123 -6.18 -9.54 17.83
N ALA A 124 -6.69 -9.86 16.63
CA ALA A 124 -7.19 -11.19 16.31
C ALA A 124 -6.11 -12.28 16.39
N ARG A 125 -4.87 -11.97 15.98
CA ARG A 125 -3.73 -12.89 16.09
C ARG A 125 -3.37 -13.15 17.56
N GLU A 126 -3.38 -12.11 18.39
CA GLU A 126 -3.04 -12.26 19.80
C GLU A 126 -4.09 -13.07 20.57
N LEU A 127 -5.37 -12.84 20.30
CA LEU A 127 -6.47 -13.62 20.89
C LEU A 127 -6.38 -15.11 20.54
N LYS A 128 -6.04 -15.44 19.28
CA LYS A 128 -5.83 -16.82 18.83
C LYS A 128 -4.67 -17.50 19.58
N LYS A 129 -3.56 -16.79 19.82
CA LYS A 129 -2.43 -17.34 20.60
C LYS A 129 -2.84 -17.65 22.03
N GLN A 130 -3.57 -16.74 22.68
CA GLN A 130 -4.03 -16.92 24.06
C GLN A 130 -4.97 -18.13 24.20
N GLN A 131 -5.88 -18.33 23.24
CA GLN A 131 -6.77 -19.48 23.21
C GLN A 131 -6.01 -20.80 23.03
N TYR A 132 -4.97 -20.81 22.19
CA TYR A 132 -4.12 -21.99 22.01
C TYR A 132 -3.33 -22.32 23.28
N LEU A 133 -2.69 -21.32 23.91
CA LEU A 133 -1.95 -21.50 25.16
C LEU A 133 -2.83 -22.03 26.29
N LYS A 134 -4.05 -21.50 26.44
CA LYS A 134 -5.03 -21.97 27.45
C LYS A 134 -5.59 -23.37 27.20
N LYS A 135 -5.52 -23.86 25.95
CA LYS A 135 -5.99 -25.21 25.59
C LYS A 135 -4.90 -26.27 25.75
N THR A 136 -3.63 -25.84 25.79
CA THR A 136 -2.46 -26.73 25.85
C THR A 136 -1.84 -26.78 27.25
N ALA A 137 -2.32 -25.94 28.17
CA ALA A 137 -2.03 -25.95 29.61
C ALA A 137 -3.14 -26.69 30.36
#